data_AF-A0A7S1WL89-F1
#
_entry.id   AF-A0A7S1WL89-F1
#
_cell.length_a   1.000
_cell.length_b   1.000
_cell.length_c   1.000
_cell.angle_alpha   90.00
_cell.angle_beta   90.00
_cell.angle_gamma   90.00
#
_symmetry.space_group_name_H-M   'P 1'
#
loop_
_entity.id
_entity.type
_entity.pdbx_description
1 polymer ?
#
loop_
_entity_poly.entity_id
_entity_poly.type
_entity_poly.pdbx_seq_one_letter_code
_entity_poly.pdbx_strand_id
1 'polypeptide(L)'
;RAQGPVFRRFGIPASRQGVFLMKAAIKSFSRKSPAIDKLAVEVRELLGLAPSAKTDAPKQTEQTAVFEKLVSRMRAAGACVSPKLARGSVPPLGVLGVVASAPIDAGEELCRVPVGLCLTAENVQEA
;
A
#
# COMPACT_ATOMS: atom_id res chain seq x y z
N ARG A 1 4.22 26.70 -7.51
CA ARG A 1 3.51 25.41 -7.28
C ARG A 1 2.04 25.59 -7.63
N ALA A 2 1.56 25.04 -8.75
CA ALA A 2 0.22 25.30 -9.30
C ALA A 2 -0.96 24.96 -8.37
N GLN A 3 -0.76 24.16 -7.31
CA GLN A 3 -1.82 23.66 -6.43
C GLN A 3 -2.04 24.49 -5.15
N GLY A 4 -1.22 25.52 -4.90
CA GLY A 4 -1.30 26.34 -3.68
C GLY A 4 -2.67 26.97 -3.40
N PRO A 5 -3.36 27.56 -4.40
CA PRO A 5 -4.70 28.13 -4.20
C PRO A 5 -5.75 27.10 -3.78
N VAL A 6 -5.67 25.87 -4.29
CA VAL A 6 -6.60 24.77 -3.97
C VAL A 6 -6.44 24.36 -2.51
N PHE A 7 -5.20 24.15 -2.06
CA PHE A 7 -4.93 23.76 -0.67
C PHE A 7 -5.43 24.81 0.33
N ARG A 8 -5.24 26.10 0.04
CA ARG A 8 -5.77 27.18 0.88
C ARG A 8 -7.29 27.16 0.94
N ARG A 9 -7.97 26.97 -0.20
CA ARG A 9 -9.44 26.94 -0.28
C ARG A 9 -10.06 25.81 0.56
N PHE A 10 -9.40 24.67 0.64
CA PHE A 10 -9.90 23.48 1.33
C PHE A 10 -9.30 23.26 2.73
N GLY A 11 -8.50 24.21 3.25
CA GLY A 11 -7.85 24.07 4.56
C GLY A 11 -6.83 22.92 4.63
N ILE A 12 -6.29 22.51 3.48
CA ILE A 12 -5.34 21.39 3.37
C ILE A 12 -3.91 21.95 3.50
N PRO A 13 -2.99 21.31 4.25
CA PRO A 13 -1.61 21.75 4.35
C PRO A 13 -0.91 21.78 2.98
N ALA A 14 -0.16 22.83 2.65
CA ALA A 14 0.59 22.91 1.39
C ALA A 14 1.90 22.08 1.38
N SER A 15 1.84 20.87 1.95
CA SER A 15 2.94 19.93 2.12
C SER A 15 2.66 18.62 1.37
N ARG A 16 3.66 17.70 1.34
CA ARG A 16 3.46 16.35 0.81
C ARG A 16 2.29 15.62 1.50
N GLN A 17 2.07 15.91 2.79
CA GLN A 17 0.97 15.35 3.57
C GLN A 17 -0.39 15.84 3.08
N GLY A 18 -0.52 17.11 2.69
CA GLY A 18 -1.77 17.63 2.12
C GLY A 18 -2.11 17.05 0.75
N VAL A 19 -1.11 16.82 -0.10
CA VAL A 19 -1.29 16.09 -1.36
C VAL A 19 -1.83 14.68 -1.08
N PHE A 20 -1.30 14.00 -0.07
CA PHE A 20 -1.76 12.66 0.33
C PHE A 20 -3.21 12.67 0.84
N LEU A 21 -3.54 13.61 1.73
CA LEU A 21 -4.90 13.78 2.25
C LEU A 21 -5.91 14.06 1.12
N MET A 22 -5.56 14.95 0.19
CA MET A 22 -6.41 15.26 -0.95
C MET A 22 -6.64 14.03 -1.85
N LYS A 23 -5.59 13.27 -2.16
CA LYS A 23 -5.72 12.03 -2.95
C LYS A 23 -6.56 10.98 -2.23
N ALA A 24 -6.41 10.83 -0.91
CA ALA A 24 -7.17 9.89 -0.10
C ALA A 24 -8.66 10.26 -0.05
N ALA A 25 -8.97 11.55 0.13
CA ALA A 25 -10.34 12.05 0.11
C ALA A 25 -11.00 11.80 -1.25
N ILE A 26 -10.36 12.19 -2.35
CA ILE A 26 -10.87 11.97 -3.72
C ILE A 26 -11.14 10.48 -3.96
N LYS A 27 -10.21 9.59 -3.57
CA LYS A 27 -10.38 8.13 -3.71
C LYS A 27 -11.51 7.55 -2.85
N SER A 28 -11.74 8.12 -1.66
CA SER A 28 -12.83 7.70 -0.77
C SER A 28 -14.19 8.12 -1.32
N PHE A 29 -14.30 9.34 -1.84
CA PHE A 29 -15.54 9.86 -2.40
C PHE A 29 -15.89 9.26 -3.77
N SER A 30 -14.91 9.00 -4.64
CA SER A 30 -15.16 8.41 -5.96
C SER A 30 -15.77 7.01 -5.87
N ARG A 31 -15.46 6.25 -4.82
CA ARG A 31 -16.07 4.94 -4.55
C ARG A 31 -17.55 5.00 -4.17
N LYS A 32 -18.05 6.15 -3.73
CA LYS A 32 -19.42 6.31 -3.23
C LYS A 32 -20.39 6.88 -4.26
N SER A 33 -19.92 7.39 -5.39
CA SER A 33 -20.78 7.94 -6.43
C SER A 33 -20.11 7.89 -7.82
N PRO A 34 -20.75 7.25 -8.83
CA PRO A 34 -20.27 7.24 -10.20
C PRO A 34 -20.09 8.65 -10.80
N ALA A 35 -20.93 9.60 -10.38
CA ALA A 35 -20.82 11.00 -10.82
C ALA A 35 -19.54 11.68 -10.30
N ILE A 36 -19.12 11.31 -9.08
CA ILE A 36 -17.87 11.81 -8.48
C ILE A 36 -16.65 11.15 -9.13
N ASP A 37 -16.75 9.89 -9.56
CA ASP A 37 -15.67 9.23 -10.29
C ASP A 37 -15.35 9.93 -11.61
N LYS A 38 -16.39 10.30 -12.38
CA LYS A 38 -16.24 11.10 -13.60
C LYS A 38 -15.60 12.47 -13.31
N LEU A 39 -16.08 13.16 -12.28
CA LEU A 39 -15.51 14.45 -11.84
C LEU A 39 -14.06 14.32 -11.35
N ALA A 40 -13.70 13.21 -10.69
CA ALA A 40 -12.35 12.96 -10.21
C ALA A 40 -11.35 12.77 -11.37
N VAL A 41 -11.79 12.24 -12.50
CA VAL A 41 -10.99 12.18 -13.73
C VAL A 41 -10.74 13.59 -14.27
N GLU A 42 -11.79 14.39 -14.42
CA GLU A 42 -11.69 15.79 -14.91
C GLU A 42 -10.79 16.65 -14.02
N VAL A 43 -10.91 16.52 -12.68
CA VAL A 43 -10.05 17.22 -11.72
C VAL A 43 -8.59 16.78 -11.84
N ARG A 44 -8.31 15.50 -12.13
CA ARG A 44 -6.92 15.02 -12.32
C ARG A 44 -6.31 15.59 -13.59
N GLU A 45 -7.06 15.63 -14.69
CA GLU A 45 -6.63 16.24 -15.94
C GLU A 45 -6.34 17.73 -15.76
N LEU A 46 -7.25 18.46 -15.11
CA LEU A 46 -7.08 19.89 -14.83
C LEU A 46 -5.86 20.17 -13.94
N LEU A 47 -5.50 19.23 -13.06
CA LEU A 47 -4.31 19.32 -12.20
C LEU A 47 -3.02 18.81 -12.86
N GLY A 48 -3.05 18.38 -14.14
CA GLY A 48 -1.91 17.80 -14.84
C GLY A 48 -1.41 16.49 -14.20
N LEU A 49 -2.27 15.80 -13.46
CA LEU A 49 -1.95 14.51 -12.86
C LEU A 49 -2.14 13.44 -13.92
N ALA A 50 -1.12 12.61 -14.16
CA ALA A 50 -1.22 11.47 -15.06
C ALA A 50 -2.49 10.66 -14.74
N PRO A 51 -3.20 10.13 -15.77
CA PRO A 51 -4.31 9.21 -15.55
C PRO A 51 -3.84 8.19 -14.53
N SER A 52 -4.55 8.04 -13.41
CA SER A 52 -4.21 6.93 -12.53
C SER A 52 -4.51 5.72 -13.37
N ALA A 53 -3.47 5.05 -13.88
CA ALA A 53 -3.62 3.76 -14.49
C ALA A 53 -4.61 3.01 -13.59
N LYS A 54 -5.68 2.47 -14.18
CA LYS A 54 -6.43 1.42 -13.51
C LYS A 54 -5.44 0.27 -13.38
N THR A 55 -4.47 0.42 -12.48
CA THR A 55 -3.78 -0.70 -11.90
C THR A 55 -4.90 -1.30 -11.09
N ASP A 56 -5.63 -2.22 -11.72
CA ASP A 56 -6.48 -3.16 -11.02
C ASP A 56 -5.61 -3.63 -9.86
N ALA A 57 -5.93 -3.14 -8.67
CA ALA A 57 -5.19 -3.55 -7.49
C ALA A 57 -5.29 -5.08 -7.52
N PRO A 58 -4.16 -5.80 -7.56
CA PRO A 58 -4.19 -7.22 -7.85
C PRO A 58 -5.22 -7.85 -6.91
N LYS A 59 -6.13 -8.66 -7.47
CA LYS A 59 -7.24 -9.22 -6.70
C LYS A 59 -6.65 -9.85 -5.44
N GLN A 60 -7.29 -9.67 -4.28
CA GLN A 60 -6.75 -10.09 -2.99
C GLN A 60 -6.22 -11.54 -3.00
N THR A 61 -6.89 -12.42 -3.75
CA THR A 61 -6.47 -13.82 -4.02
C THR A 61 -5.09 -13.96 -4.68
N GLU A 62 -4.77 -13.13 -5.67
CA GLU A 62 -3.47 -13.15 -6.36
C GLU A 62 -2.34 -12.69 -5.43
N GLN A 63 -2.63 -11.67 -4.61
CA GLN A 63 -1.66 -11.16 -3.63
C GLN A 63 -1.36 -12.18 -2.53
N THR A 64 -2.35 -12.99 -2.14
CA THR A 64 -2.15 -14.11 -1.20
C THR A 64 -1.22 -15.16 -1.80
N ALA A 65 -1.44 -15.59 -3.05
CA ALA A 65 -0.60 -16.59 -3.70
C ALA A 65 0.86 -16.12 -3.86
N VAL A 66 1.07 -14.85 -4.24
CA VAL A 66 2.42 -14.26 -4.32
C VAL A 66 3.08 -14.22 -2.94
N PHE A 67 2.34 -13.85 -1.90
CA PHE A 67 2.83 -13.84 -0.52
C PHE A 67 3.23 -15.24 -0.04
N GLU A 68 2.40 -16.25 -0.27
CA GLU A 68 2.70 -17.65 0.11
C GLU A 68 3.96 -18.16 -0.59
N LYS A 69 4.11 -17.85 -1.89
CA LYS A 69 5.32 -18.20 -2.65
C LYS A 69 6.57 -17.49 -2.10
N LEU A 70 6.46 -16.22 -1.73
CA LEU A 70 7.55 -15.46 -1.10
C LEU A 70 7.92 -16.07 0.25
N VAL A 71 6.95 -16.31 1.12
CA VAL A 71 7.16 -16.89 2.45
C VAL A 71 7.80 -18.27 2.35
N SER A 72 7.36 -19.10 1.39
CA SER A 72 7.98 -20.40 1.11
C SER A 72 9.46 -20.28 0.76
N ARG A 73 9.83 -19.35 -0.13
CA ARG A 73 11.23 -19.08 -0.50
C ARG A 73 12.05 -18.51 0.67
N MET A 74 11.47 -17.60 1.45
CA MET A 74 12.14 -17.05 2.63
C MET A 74 12.45 -18.14 3.66
N ARG A 75 11.49 -19.03 3.94
CA ARG A 75 11.70 -20.18 4.84
C ARG A 75 12.78 -21.12 4.31
N ALA A 76 12.78 -21.42 3.01
CA ALA A 76 13.83 -22.23 2.38
C ALA A 76 15.23 -21.60 2.51
N ALA A 77 15.33 -20.28 2.63
CA ALA A 77 16.57 -19.56 2.86
C ALA A 77 16.88 -19.28 4.36
N GLY A 78 16.21 -19.97 5.28
CA GLY A 78 16.49 -19.89 6.72
C GLY A 78 15.76 -18.77 7.47
N ALA A 79 14.82 -18.06 6.82
CA ALA A 79 13.95 -17.12 7.52
C ALA A 79 12.88 -17.82 8.36
N CYS A 80 12.50 -17.20 9.47
CA CYS A 80 11.32 -17.58 10.23
C CYS A 80 10.16 -16.67 9.83
N VAL A 81 9.01 -17.25 9.50
CA VAL A 81 7.74 -16.51 9.28
C VAL A 81 6.63 -17.35 9.92
N SER A 82 6.04 -16.84 10.99
CA SER A 82 4.99 -17.54 11.75
C SER A 82 3.81 -17.92 10.83
N PRO A 83 3.23 -19.13 10.97
CA PRO A 83 2.04 -19.51 10.24
C PRO A 83 0.79 -18.71 10.66
N LYS A 84 0.86 -18.01 11.81
CA LYS A 84 -0.19 -17.09 12.28
C LYS A 84 -0.20 -15.76 11.51
N LEU A 85 0.64 -15.60 10.49
CA LEU A 85 0.70 -14.41 9.65
C LEU A 85 0.13 -14.70 8.26
N ALA A 86 -0.69 -13.76 7.76
CA ALA A 86 -1.25 -13.81 6.42
C ALA A 86 -1.13 -12.45 5.72
N ARG A 87 -1.23 -12.45 4.39
CA ARG A 87 -1.42 -11.21 3.63
C ARG A 87 -2.86 -10.74 3.79
N GLY A 88 -3.07 -9.49 4.17
CA GLY A 88 -4.41 -8.96 4.37
C GLY A 88 -4.45 -7.44 4.41
N SER A 89 -5.64 -6.90 4.62
CA SER A 89 -5.83 -5.47 4.86
C SER A 89 -6.86 -5.28 5.97
N VAL A 90 -6.67 -4.25 6.79
CA VAL A 90 -7.55 -3.97 7.93
C VAL A 90 -8.25 -2.63 7.71
N PRO A 91 -9.58 -2.55 7.88
CA PRO A 91 -10.31 -1.27 7.89
C PRO A 91 -9.84 -0.34 9.02
N PRO A 92 -10.03 0.98 8.89
CA PRO A 92 -10.58 1.69 7.73
C PRO A 92 -9.54 1.98 6.64
N LEU A 93 -8.25 1.77 6.93
CA LEU A 93 -7.16 2.19 6.05
C LEU A 93 -7.10 1.37 4.76
N GLY A 94 -7.49 0.09 4.80
CA GLY A 94 -7.47 -0.80 3.64
C GLY A 94 -6.07 -0.92 3.02
N VAL A 95 -5.03 -0.66 3.81
CA VAL A 95 -3.63 -0.78 3.41
C VAL A 95 -3.26 -2.25 3.48
N LEU A 96 -2.64 -2.73 2.42
CA LEU A 96 -2.21 -4.11 2.30
C LEU A 96 -0.98 -4.37 3.18
N GLY A 97 -1.18 -5.16 4.24
CA GLY A 97 -0.21 -5.47 5.29
C GLY A 97 -0.03 -6.97 5.52
N VAL A 98 0.80 -7.31 6.49
CA VAL A 98 0.80 -8.63 7.10
C VAL A 98 -0.13 -8.54 8.31
N VAL A 99 -1.06 -9.47 8.44
CA VAL A 99 -2.06 -9.50 9.50
C VAL A 99 -1.99 -10.82 10.24
N ALA A 100 -2.42 -10.82 11.50
CA ALA A 100 -2.58 -12.04 12.26
C ALA A 100 -3.79 -12.84 11.74
N SER A 101 -3.59 -14.10 11.40
CA SER A 101 -4.65 -15.06 11.06
C SER A 101 -5.13 -15.87 12.28
N ALA A 102 -4.39 -15.82 13.39
CA ALA A 102 -4.69 -16.49 14.65
C ALA A 102 -4.16 -15.67 15.84
N PRO A 103 -4.61 -15.92 17.09
CA PRO A 103 -4.11 -15.24 18.29
C PRO A 103 -2.59 -15.38 18.46
N ILE A 104 -1.91 -14.27 18.74
CA ILE A 104 -0.46 -14.20 18.94
C ILE A 104 -0.18 -14.08 20.43
N ASP A 105 0.74 -14.89 20.93
CA ASP A 105 1.13 -14.89 22.33
C ASP A 105 2.23 -13.85 22.60
N ALA A 106 2.28 -13.33 23.83
CA ALA A 106 3.30 -12.37 24.21
C ALA A 106 4.70 -13.01 24.15
N GLY A 107 5.63 -12.38 23.43
CA GLY A 107 6.98 -12.90 23.22
C GLY A 107 7.11 -13.95 22.11
N GLU A 108 6.02 -14.30 21.41
CA GLU A 108 6.08 -15.19 20.25
C GLU A 108 6.90 -14.58 19.10
N GLU A 109 7.81 -15.37 18.51
CA GLU A 109 8.57 -14.95 17.33
C GLU A 109 7.68 -15.00 16.08
N LEU A 110 7.39 -13.82 15.51
CA LEU A 110 6.54 -13.69 14.33
C LEU A 110 7.31 -13.76 13.01
N CYS A 111 8.48 -13.14 12.96
CA CYS A 111 9.29 -13.06 11.76
C CYS A 111 10.76 -12.83 12.11
N ARG A 112 11.66 -13.55 11.45
CA ARG A 112 13.10 -13.33 11.50
C ARG A 112 13.67 -13.48 10.10
N VAL A 113 14.37 -12.46 9.63
CA VAL A 113 14.96 -12.44 8.28
C VAL A 113 16.48 -12.44 8.42
N PRO A 114 17.20 -13.45 7.89
CA PRO A 114 18.65 -13.45 7.82
C PRO A 114 19.15 -12.23 7.06
N VAL A 115 20.27 -11.63 7.50
CA VAL A 115 20.86 -10.45 6.86
C VAL A 115 21.15 -10.65 5.37
N GLY A 116 21.50 -11.88 4.97
CA GLY A 116 21.76 -12.24 3.57
C GLY A 116 20.52 -12.18 2.65
N LEU A 117 19.31 -12.07 3.20
CA LEU A 117 18.08 -11.87 2.42
C LEU A 117 17.69 -10.39 2.28
N CYS A 118 18.34 -9.48 3.01
CA CYS A 118 18.08 -8.05 2.90
C CYS A 118 18.71 -7.53 1.61
N LEU A 119 17.99 -6.71 0.84
CA LEU A 119 18.60 -5.96 -0.25
C LEU A 119 19.38 -4.77 0.34
N THR A 120 20.68 -4.75 0.11
CA THR A 120 21.61 -3.69 0.51
C THR A 120 22.28 -3.11 -0.72
N ALA A 121 22.88 -1.92 -0.60
CA ALA A 121 23.63 -1.34 -1.71
C ALA A 121 24.77 -2.27 -2.19
N GLU A 122 25.31 -3.07 -1.28
CA GLU A 122 26.42 -3.99 -1.55
C GLU A 122 25.96 -5.20 -2.37
N ASN A 123 24.81 -5.81 -2.07
CA ASN A 123 24.38 -7.04 -2.75
C ASN A 123 23.46 -6.84 -3.96
N VAL A 124 22.98 -5.61 -4.20
CA VAL A 124 22.17 -5.29 -5.38
C VAL A 124 23.01 -5.19 -6.66
N GLN A 125 24.32 -4.97 -6.57
CA GLN A 125 25.20 -4.90 -7.74
C GLN A 125 25.59 -6.28 -8.30
N GLU A 126 25.39 -7.34 -7.52
CA GLU A 126 25.76 -8.72 -7.87
C GLU A 126 24.59 -9.57 -8.37
N ALA A 127 23.37 -9.00 -8.40
CA ALA A 127 22.11 -9.69 -8.76
C ALA A 127 21.64 -9.35 -10.18
#